data_AF-A0A529XQE0-F1
#
_entry.id   AF-A0A529XQE0-F1
#
_cell.length_a   1.000
_cell.length_b   1.000
_cell.length_c   1.000
_cell.angle_alpha   90.00
_cell.angle_beta   90.00
_cell.angle_gamma   90.00
#
_symmetry.space_group_name_H-M   'P 1'
#
loop_
_entity.id
_entity.type
_entity.pdbx_description
1 polymer ?
#
loop_
_entity_poly.entity_id
_entity_poly.type
_entity_poly.pdbx_seq_one_letter_code
_entity_poly.pdbx_strand_id
1 'polypeptide(L)' 'RKFAIPNIKIADPKSCQCGEVLKGVLKPWQCKVFGTLCTPETPLGALMVSPEGACAAYYQYGGVKRQERPETVPAAS' A
#
# COMPACT_ATOMS: atom_id res chain seq x y z
N ARG A 1 -23.62 12.85 27.71
CA ARG A 1 -23.80 11.40 27.42
C ARG A 1 -22.49 10.86 26.86
N LYS A 2 -22.02 9.68 27.29
CA LYS A 2 -20.84 9.01 26.73
C LYS A 2 -21.31 7.78 25.94
N PHE A 3 -20.83 7.62 24.72
CA PHE A 3 -21.13 6.45 23.89
C PHE A 3 -20.03 5.42 24.07
N ALA A 4 -20.39 4.16 24.26
CA ALA A 4 -19.44 3.05 24.32
C ALA A 4 -19.04 2.68 22.88
N ILE A 5 -17.79 2.98 22.49
CA ILE A 5 -17.26 2.66 21.17
C ILE A 5 -16.33 1.45 21.31
N PRO A 6 -16.62 0.30 20.67
CA PRO A 6 -15.73 -0.85 20.70
C PRO A 6 -14.45 -0.55 19.91
N ASN A 7 -13.30 -0.90 20.48
CA ASN A 7 -11.99 -0.73 19.85
C ASN A 7 -11.68 -1.91 18.91
N ILE A 8 -12.25 -1.89 17.71
CA ILE A 8 -12.04 -2.94 16.71
C ILE A 8 -10.82 -2.58 15.83
N LYS A 9 -9.88 -3.53 15.71
CA LYS A 9 -8.73 -3.42 14.81
C LYS A 9 -9.00 -4.22 13.54
N ILE A 10 -8.92 -3.57 12.39
CA ILE A 10 -8.96 -4.21 11.08
C ILE A 10 -7.63 -3.92 10.40
N ALA A 11 -6.93 -4.98 9.99
CA ALA A 11 -5.69 -4.87 9.24
C ALA A 11 -5.99 -4.75 7.73
N ASP A 12 -5.04 -4.19 7.00
CA ASP A 12 -5.07 -4.20 5.54
C ASP A 12 -5.06 -5.66 5.02
N PRO A 13 -5.52 -5.91 3.78
CA PRO A 13 -5.38 -7.21 3.14
C PRO A 13 -3.91 -7.66 3.17
N LYS A 14 -3.65 -8.96 3.41
CA LYS A 14 -2.27 -9.51 3.43
C LYS A 14 -1.46 -9.23 2.16
N SER A 15 -2.15 -8.94 1.05
CA SER A 15 -1.56 -8.57 -0.22
C SER A 15 -1.13 -7.10 -0.29
N CYS A 16 -1.70 -6.18 0.51
CA CYS A 16 -1.14 -4.82 0.65
C CYS A 16 0.00 -4.84 1.68
N GLN A 17 1.11 -4.19 1.32
CA GLN A 17 2.21 -3.95 2.24
C GLN A 17 2.26 -2.49 2.68
N CYS A 18 1.08 -1.88 2.84
CA CYS A 18 0.84 -0.48 3.18
C CYS A 18 1.60 -0.07 4.47
N GLY A 19 1.61 -0.93 5.49
CA GLY A 19 2.36 -0.69 6.74
C GLY A 19 3.88 -0.67 6.56
N GLU A 20 4.43 -1.50 5.68
CA GLU A 20 5.88 -1.49 5.39
C GLU A 20 6.29 -0.25 4.58
N VAL A 21 5.41 0.23 3.68
CA VAL A 21 5.59 1.51 2.99
C VAL A 21 5.62 2.65 4.00
N LEU A 22 4.68 2.66 4.95
CA LEU A 22 4.60 3.71 5.97
C LEU A 22 5.84 3.73 6.88
N LYS A 23 6.39 2.56 7.22
CA LYS A 23 7.64 2.43 7.97
C LYS A 23 8.90 2.76 7.15
N GLY A 24 8.77 2.99 5.84
CA GLY A 24 9.90 3.22 4.94
C GLY A 24 10.76 1.98 4.66
N VAL A 25 10.28 0.78 5.01
CA VAL A 25 10.98 -0.48 4.77
C VAL A 25 10.97 -0.83 3.28
N LEU A 26 9.88 -0.49 2.60
CA LEU A 26 9.75 -0.66 1.16
C LEU A 26 9.13 0.56 0.51
N LYS A 27 9.42 0.75 -0.78
CA LYS A 27 8.88 1.86 -1.58
C LYS A 27 7.57 1.45 -2.25
N PRO A 28 6.64 2.38 -2.58
CA PRO A 28 5.33 2.03 -3.15
C PRO A 28 5.40 1.06 -4.34
N TRP A 29 6.35 1.25 -5.26
CA TRP A 29 6.54 0.41 -6.44
C TRP A 29 7.13 -0.98 -6.15
N GLN A 30 7.64 -1.22 -4.94
CA GLN A 30 8.08 -2.55 -4.49
C GLN A 30 6.92 -3.37 -3.89
N CYS A 31 5.77 -2.74 -3.63
CA CYS A 31 4.57 -3.44 -3.19
C CYS A 31 3.98 -4.24 -4.35
N LYS A 32 3.75 -5.54 -4.13
CA LYS A 32 3.33 -6.48 -5.19
C LYS A 32 2.03 -6.11 -5.90
N VAL A 33 1.13 -5.41 -5.22
CA VAL A 33 -0.19 -5.02 -5.74
C VAL A 33 -0.24 -3.57 -6.24
N PHE A 34 0.82 -2.79 -6.08
CA PHE A 34 0.83 -1.38 -6.45
C PHE A 34 0.67 -1.19 -7.96
N GLY A 35 -0.26 -0.32 -8.37
CA GLY A 35 -0.51 0.03 -9.77
C GLY A 35 -1.12 -1.10 -10.62
N THR A 36 -1.46 -2.24 -10.01
CA THR A 36 -2.13 -3.37 -10.67
C THR A 36 -3.49 -3.61 -10.03
N LEU A 37 -3.51 -4.21 -8.84
CA LEU A 37 -4.73 -4.44 -8.06
C LEU A 37 -5.04 -3.31 -7.08
N CYS A 38 -4.03 -2.52 -6.70
CA CYS A 38 -4.17 -1.35 -5.86
C CYS A 38 -3.98 -0.12 -6.75
N THR A 39 -5.07 0.55 -7.08
CA THR A 39 -5.12 1.78 -7.88
C THR A 39 -5.99 2.83 -7.18
N PRO A 40 -5.99 4.10 -7.60
CA PRO A 40 -6.90 5.11 -7.04
C PRO A 40 -8.37 4.73 -7.18
N GLU A 41 -8.75 4.04 -8.26
CA GLU A 41 -10.12 3.53 -8.49
C GLU A 41 -10.44 2.31 -7.63
N THR A 42 -9.43 1.50 -7.31
CA THR A 42 -9.56 0.29 -6.48
C THR A 42 -8.54 0.30 -5.33
N PRO A 43 -8.75 1.13 -4.29
CA PRO A 43 -7.77 1.27 -3.23
C PRO A 43 -7.85 0.11 -2.24
N LEU A 44 -6.73 -0.59 -2.05
CA LEU A 44 -6.65 -1.71 -1.08
C LEU A 44 -6.24 -1.29 0.33
N GLY A 45 -5.79 -0.05 0.51
CA GLY A 45 -5.39 0.46 1.82
C GLY A 45 -5.32 1.98 1.86
N ALA A 46 -5.22 2.53 3.07
CA ALA A 46 -5.37 3.96 3.33
C ALA A 46 -4.38 4.85 2.54
N LEU A 47 -3.17 4.34 2.28
CA LEU A 47 -2.14 5.06 1.50
C LEU A 47 -2.50 5.27 0.03
N MET A 48 -3.46 4.51 -0.52
CA MET A 48 -3.97 4.70 -1.88
C MET A 48 -5.26 5.53 -1.90
N VAL A 49 -6.01 5.56 -0.81
CA VAL A 49 -7.25 6.36 -0.69
C VAL A 49 -6.94 7.85 -0.54
N SER A 50 -5.92 8.18 0.25
CA SER A 50 -5.55 9.59 0.49
C SER A 50 -4.57 10.08 -0.57
N PRO A 51 -4.78 11.27 -1.18
CA PRO A 51 -3.84 11.87 -2.13
C PRO A 51 -2.48 12.21 -1.49
N GLU A 52 -2.46 12.45 -0.18
CA GLU A 52 -1.22 12.64 0.61
C GLU A 52 -0.54 11.31 0.95
N GLY A 53 -1.21 10.18 0.70
CA GLY A 53 -0.68 8.86 0.94
C GLY A 53 0.48 8.55 -0.02
N ALA A 54 1.54 7.94 0.50
CA ALA A 54 2.74 7.64 -0.28
C ALA A 54 2.44 6.81 -1.55
N CYS A 55 1.44 5.92 -1.51
CA CYS A 55 1.04 5.15 -2.69
C CYS A 55 0.32 6.04 -3.72
N ALA A 56 -0.71 6.79 -3.31
CA ALA A 56 -1.44 7.65 -4.24
C ALA A 56 -0.54 8.75 -4.84
N ALA A 57 0.31 9.39 -4.03
CA ALA A 57 1.26 10.38 -4.48
C ALA A 57 2.25 9.79 -5.50
N TYR A 58 2.76 8.58 -5.24
CA TYR A 58 3.67 7.93 -6.18
C TYR A 58 2.97 7.47 -7.46
N TYR A 59 1.70 7.06 -7.37
CA TYR A 59 0.90 6.70 -8.55
C TYR A 59 0.67 7.92 -9.46
N GLN A 60 0.38 9.08 -8.87
CA GLN A 60 0.08 10.31 -9.61
C GLN A 60 1.33 11.02 -10.14
N TYR A 61 2.40 11.08 -9.35
CA TYR A 61 3.56 11.93 -9.65
C TYR A 61 4.88 11.16 -9.78
N GLY A 62 4.94 9.91 -9.32
CA GLY A 62 6.19 9.15 -9.18
C GLY A 62 6.78 8.62 -10.48
N GLY A 63 6.07 8.75 -11.60
CA GLY A 63 6.48 8.22 -12.91
C GLY A 63 6.56 6.69 -12.87
N VAL A 64 5.48 6.01 -13.26
CA VAL A 64 5.40 4.55 -13.22
C VAL A 64 6.39 3.94 -14.24
N LYS A 65 7.67 3.83 -13.88
CA LYS A 65 8.60 2.94 -14.58
C LYS A 65 8.17 1.53 -14.23
N ARG A 66 7.34 0.96 -15.10
CA ARG A 66 6.95 -0.45 -15.13
C ARG A 66 8.21 -1.29 -15.39
N GLN A 67 9.10 -1.40 -14.42
CA GLN A 67 10.21 -2.33 -14.52
C GLN A 67 9.65 -3.73 -14.30
N GLU A 68 9.78 -4.55 -15.35
CA GLU A 68 9.43 -5.96 -15.39
C GLU A 68 9.87 -6.70 -14.12
N ARG A 69 8.97 -7.53 -13.61
CA ARG A 69 9.20 -8.47 -12.50
C ARG A 69 10.55 -9.18 -12.64
N PRO A 70 11.44 -9.12 -11.65
CA PRO A 70 12.29 -10.25 -11.33
C PRO A 70 11.49 -11.15 -10.39
N GLU A 71 11.00 -12.25 -10.96
CA GLU A 71 10.62 -13.45 -10.25
C GLU A 71 11.86 -13.99 -9.50
N THR A 72 12.14 -13.51 -8.29
CA THR A 72 12.91 -14.23 -7.26
C THR A 72 12.77 -13.47 -5.95
N VAL A 73 11.81 -13.86 -5.11
CA VAL A 73 11.77 -13.46 -3.70
C VAL A 73 12.33 -14.64 -2.91
N PRO A 74 13.59 -14.64 -2.42
CA PRO A 74 13.89 -15.47 -1.27
C PRO A 74 13.22 -14.80 -0.07
N ALA A 75 12.29 -15.53 0.53
CA ALA A 75 11.70 -15.18 1.80
C ALA A 75 12.80 -15.08 2.86
N ALA A 76 12.71 -14.04 3.68
CA ALA A 76 13.18 -13.96 5.06
C ALA A 76 14.64 -14.37 5.37
N SER A 77 15.37 -13.45 5.97
CA SER A 77 16.35 -13.77 7.03
C SER A 77 16.01 -12.93 8.25
#